data_AF-A0AAW5UEV3-F1
#
_entry.id   AF-A0AAW5UEV3-F1
#
_cell.length_a   1.000
_cell.length_b   1.000
_cell.length_c   1.000
_cell.angle_alpha   90.00
_cell.angle_beta   90.00
_cell.angle_gamma   90.00
#
_symmetry.space_group_name_H-M   'P 1'
#
loop_
_entity.id
_entity.type
_entity.pdbx_description
1 polymer ?
#
loop_
_entity_poly.entity_id
_entity_poly.type
_entity_poly.pdbx_seq_one_letter_code
_entity_poly.pdbx_strand_id
1 'polypeptide(L)' 'MAKIIVRNQTIKTLTKDGVDYICITDIARLKNPVEPKDVVKNWLRSKNTLEYLGL' A
#
# COMPACT_ATOMS: atom_id res chain seq x y z
N MET A 1 -13.15 9.25 -10.35
CA MET A 1 -12.33 8.48 -9.39
C MET A 1 -13.26 7.80 -8.42
N ALA A 2 -13.30 6.47 -8.42
CA ALA A 2 -14.08 5.75 -7.42
C ALA A 2 -13.35 5.78 -6.08
N LYS A 3 -14.12 5.69 -5.00
CA LYS A 3 -13.62 5.65 -3.62
C LYS A 3 -14.20 4.41 -2.99
N ILE A 4 -13.35 3.58 -2.39
CA ILE A 4 -13.79 2.40 -1.64
C ILE A 4 -13.47 2.62 -0.16
N ILE A 5 -14.35 2.15 0.71
CA ILE A 5 -14.14 2.21 2.15
C ILE A 5 -13.59 0.87 2.59
N VAL A 6 -12.37 0.86 3.11
CA VAL A 6 -11.71 -0.33 3.66
C VAL A 6 -11.37 -0.04 5.11
N ARG A 7 -11.90 -0.84 6.04
CA ARG A 7 -11.66 -0.68 7.50
C ARG A 7 -11.86 0.77 7.98
N ASN A 8 -12.97 1.39 7.58
CA ASN A 8 -13.34 2.76 7.95
C ASN A 8 -12.44 3.87 7.36
N GLN A 9 -11.63 3.55 6.34
CA GLN A 9 -10.75 4.50 5.68
C GLN A 9 -11.02 4.54 4.18
N THR A 10 -10.95 5.74 3.62
CA THR A 10 -11.22 5.97 2.19
C THR A 10 -9.95 5.68 1.39
N ILE A 11 -10.00 4.65 0.55
CA ILE A 11 -8.93 4.31 -0.38
C ILE A 11 -9.32 4.84 -1.76
N LYS A 12 -8.41 5.59 -2.37
CA LYS A 12 -8.59 6.07 -3.74
C LYS A 12 -8.45 4.91 -4.71
N THR A 13 -9.35 4.84 -5.68
CA THR A 13 -9.25 3.90 -6.80
C THR A 13 -9.21 4.62 -8.14
N LEU A 14 -8.52 4.00 -9.08
CA LEU A 14 -8.37 4.45 -10.46
C LEU A 14 -8.74 3.28 -11.35
N THR A 15 -9.71 3.47 -12.24
CA THR A 15 -9.97 2.49 -13.30
C THR A 15 -9.28 2.98 -14.56
N LYS A 16 -8.40 2.15 -15.12
CA LYS A 16 -7.68 2.45 -16.36
C LYS A 16 -7.63 1.19 -17.23
N ASP A 17 -8.04 1.32 -18.48
CA ASP A 17 -8.05 0.21 -19.46
C ASP A 17 -8.84 -1.02 -18.98
N GLY A 18 -9.96 -0.79 -18.27
CA GLY A 18 -10.78 -1.87 -17.69
C GLY A 18 -10.17 -2.54 -16.46
N VAL A 19 -9.03 -2.07 -15.98
CA VAL A 19 -8.35 -2.58 -14.78
C VAL A 19 -8.52 -1.58 -13.63
N ASP A 20 -8.94 -2.09 -12.48
CA ASP A 20 -9.06 -1.31 -11.25
C ASP A 20 -7.74 -1.32 -10.46
N TYR A 21 -7.26 -0.11 -10.15
CA TYR A 21 -6.08 0.13 -9.35
C TYR A 21 -6.49 0.74 -8.02
N ILE A 22 -5.81 0.32 -6.95
CA ILE A 22 -5.98 0.84 -5.59
C ILE A 22 -4.74 1.62 -5.17
N CYS A 23 -4.95 2.73 -4.44
CA CYS A 23 -3.86 3.53 -3.92
C CYS A 23 -3.16 2.83 -2.74
N ILE A 24 -1.99 2.24 -2.99
CA ILE A 24 -1.22 1.52 -1.96
C ILE A 24 -0.78 2.43 -0.79
N THR A 25 -0.51 3.71 -1.05
CA THR A 25 -0.10 4.67 -0.01
C THR A 25 -1.23 4.95 0.98
N ASP A 26 -2.49 4.92 0.52
CA ASP A 26 -3.65 5.08 1.41
C ASP A 26 -3.83 3.85 2.30
N ILE A 27 -3.48 2.65 1.80
CA ILE A 27 -3.46 1.42 2.60
C ILE A 27 -2.29 1.45 3.60
N ALA A 28 -1.11 1.92 3.18
CA ALA A 28 0.06 2.03 4.04
C ALA A 28 -0.16 3.00 5.22
N ARG A 29 -0.92 4.09 5.01
CA ARG A 29 -1.33 5.01 6.07
C ARG A 29 -2.14 4.35 7.18
N LEU A 30 -2.81 3.22 6.92
CA LEU A 30 -3.51 2.44 7.95
C LEU A 30 -2.55 1.78 8.93
N LYS A 31 -1.36 1.42 8.46
CA LYS A 31 -0.35 0.73 9.26
C LYS A 31 0.58 1.72 9.95
N ASN A 32 1.00 2.76 9.24
CA ASN A 32 1.80 3.84 9.78
C ASN A 32 1.34 5.18 9.18
N PRO A 33 0.58 6.00 9.91
CA PRO A 33 0.12 7.28 9.41
C PRO A 33 1.24 8.33 9.30
N VAL A 34 2.32 8.19 10.08
CA VAL A 34 3.44 9.15 10.13
C VAL A 34 4.39 8.92 8.96
N GLU A 35 4.78 7.67 8.73
CA GLU A 35 5.74 7.29 7.67
C GLU A 35 5.19 6.12 6.82
N PRO A 36 4.13 6.35 6.00
CA PRO A 36 3.55 5.30 5.15
C PRO A 36 4.54 4.79 4.09
N LYS A 37 5.55 5.60 3.74
CA LYS A 37 6.58 5.24 2.76
C LYS A 37 7.38 4.01 3.19
N ASP A 38 7.65 3.84 4.49
CA ASP A 38 8.47 2.73 4.98
C ASP A 38 7.68 1.42 5.00
N VAL A 39 6.38 1.49 5.23
CA VAL A 39 5.46 0.35 5.07
C VAL A 39 5.45 -0.12 3.61
N VAL A 40 5.33 0.82 2.66
CA VAL A 40 5.37 0.47 1.23
C VAL A 40 6.73 -0.10 0.83
N LYS A 41 7.85 0.50 1.27
CA LYS A 41 9.20 -0.04 1.03
C LYS A 41 9.34 -1.48 1.55
N ASN A 42 8.79 -1.76 2.74
CA ASN A 42 8.84 -3.09 3.32
C ASN A 42 8.01 -4.10 2.51
N TRP A 43 6.82 -3.72 2.03
CA TRP A 43 6.01 -4.60 1.16
C TRP A 43 6.65 -4.88 -0.20
N LEU A 44 7.36 -3.90 -0.76
CA LEU A 44 8.07 -4.03 -2.04
C LEU A 44 9.45 -4.69 -1.90
N ARG A 45 9.89 -4.99 -0.67
CA ARG A 45 11.21 -5.57 -0.42
C ARG A 45 11.23 -7.04 -0.90
N SER A 46 12.27 -7.39 -1.65
CA SER A 46 12.48 -8.78 -2.09
C SER A 46 12.82 -9.69 -0.92
N LYS A 47 12.41 -10.96 -1.01
CA LYS A 47 12.69 -12.01 0.00
C LYS A 47 14.18 -12.10 0.35
N ASN A 48 15.04 -12.10 -0.66
CA ASN A 48 16.49 -12.14 -0.49
C ASN A 48 17.02 -11.01 0.43
N THR A 49 16.41 -9.83 0.39
CA THR A 49 16.82 -8.71 1.25
C THR A 49 16.36 -8.90 2.70
N LEU A 50 15.22 -9.57 2.93
CA LEU A 50 14.77 -9.93 4.27
C LEU A 50 15.70 -10.99 4.86
N GLU A 51 16.02 -12.02 4.08
CA GLU A 51 16.94 -13.09 4.46
C GLU A 51 18.35 -12.55 4.77
N TYR A 52 18.86 -11.61 3.95
CA TYR A 52 20.15 -10.96 4.21
C TYR A 52 20.17 -10.15 5.51
N LEU A 53 19.04 -9.56 5.90
CA LEU A 53 18.93 -8.76 7.12
C LEU A 53 18.55 -9.58 8.36
N GLY A 54 18.25 -10.87 8.20
CA GLY A 54 17.83 -11.75 9.29
C GLY A 54 16.45 -11.40 9.87
N LEU A 55 15.55 -10.85 9.06
CA LEU A 55 14.17 -10.46 9.43
C LEU A 55 13.12 -11.47 8.92
#